data_AF-A0A6G8FYI6-F1
#
_entry.id   AF-A0A6G8FYI6-F1
#
_cell.length_a   1.000
_cell.length_b   1.000
_cell.length_c   1.000
_cell.angle_alpha   90.00
_cell.angle_beta   90.00
_cell.angle_gamma   90.00
#
_symmetry.space_group_name_H-M   'P 1'
#
loop_
_entity.id
_entity.type
_entity.pdbx_description
1 polymer ?
#
loop_
_entity_poly.entity_id
_entity_poly.type
_entity_poly.pdbx_seq_one_letter_code
_entity_poly.pdbx_strand_id
1 'polypeptide(L)' 'MSHWHSGLPKLELEPFDPTPLYDAVRSTVAETAVAQERRRTSLRTAGIVGAVVTACAVVGGLVALLA' A
#
# COMPACT_ATOMS: atom_id res chain seq x y z
N MET A 1 37.08 -23.05 -27.67
CA MET A 1 37.15 -23.06 -26.19
C MET A 1 35.75 -22.99 -25.61
N SER A 2 35.22 -24.11 -25.14
CA SER A 2 34.00 -24.20 -24.35
C SER A 2 34.39 -24.74 -22.97
N HIS A 3 34.37 -23.89 -21.95
CA HIS A 3 34.76 -24.21 -20.58
C HIS A 3 33.63 -25.01 -19.88
N TRP A 4 33.26 -26.16 -20.41
CA TRP A 4 32.33 -27.06 -19.74
C TRP A 4 33.15 -28.01 -18.87
N HIS A 5 33.29 -27.65 -17.59
CA HIS A 5 34.15 -28.33 -16.63
C HIS A 5 33.52 -29.56 -15.96
N SER A 6 32.20 -29.81 -16.08
CA SER A 6 31.51 -30.77 -15.21
C SER A 6 31.35 -32.20 -15.74
N GLY A 7 31.70 -32.49 -17.01
CA GLY A 7 31.39 -33.78 -17.63
C GLY A 7 29.90 -34.11 -17.72
N LEU A 8 29.03 -33.17 -17.31
CA LEU A 8 27.58 -33.29 -17.38
C LEU A 8 27.07 -32.91 -18.77
N PRO A 9 25.96 -33.51 -19.21
CA PRO A 9 25.31 -33.11 -20.45
C PRO A 9 24.95 -31.62 -20.39
N LYS A 10 25.04 -30.96 -21.54
CA LYS A 10 24.73 -29.54 -21.69
C LYS A 10 23.28 -29.29 -21.27
N LEU A 11 23.07 -28.40 -20.31
CA LEU A 11 21.73 -27.95 -19.95
C LEU A 11 21.22 -27.04 -21.07
N GLU A 12 20.16 -27.47 -21.75
CA GLU A 12 19.38 -26.63 -22.64
C GLU A 12 18.30 -25.95 -21.82
N LEU A 13 18.55 -24.68 -21.48
CA LEU A 13 17.58 -23.83 -20.82
C LEU A 13 16.90 -22.96 -21.86
N GLU A 14 15.57 -22.93 -21.83
CA GLU A 14 14.83 -21.93 -22.61
C GLU A 14 15.22 -20.51 -22.13
N PRO A 15 15.33 -19.54 -23.06
CA PRO A 15 15.55 -18.15 -22.69
C PRO A 15 14.45 -17.67 -21.73
N PHE A 16 14.86 -17.20 -20.56
CA PHE A 16 13.93 -16.63 -19.58
C PHE A 16 13.50 -15.22 -20.01
N ASP A 17 12.20 -14.99 -20.14
CA ASP A 17 11.64 -13.64 -20.26
C ASP A 17 11.31 -13.09 -18.87
N PRO A 18 12.00 -12.02 -18.40
CA PRO A 18 11.73 -11.44 -17.09
C PRO A 18 10.52 -10.49 -17.08
N THR A 19 9.96 -10.14 -18.23
CA THR A 19 8.88 -9.15 -18.37
C THR A 19 7.67 -9.43 -17.47
N PRO A 20 7.14 -10.67 -17.42
CA PRO A 20 5.99 -10.99 -16.56
C PRO A 20 6.27 -10.78 -15.07
N LEU A 21 7.52 -10.99 -14.64
CA LEU A 21 7.92 -10.82 -13.25
C LEU A 21 7.96 -9.35 -12.86
N TYR A 22 8.47 -8.49 -13.74
CA TYR A 22 8.46 -7.04 -13.52
C TYR A 22 7.04 -6.46 -13.54
N ASP A 23 6.18 -6.95 -14.42
CA ASP A 23 4.79 -6.48 -14.49
C ASP A 23 3.99 -6.85 -13.22
N ALA A 24 4.19 -8.05 -12.69
CA ALA A 24 3.58 -8.47 -11.43
C ALA A 24 4.03 -7.62 -10.23
N VAL A 25 5.30 -7.21 -10.19
CA VAL A 25 5.79 -6.30 -9.14
C VAL A 25 5.16 -4.92 -9.29
N ARG A 26 5.10 -4.38 -10.52
CA ARG A 26 4.52 -3.06 -10.78
C ARG A 26 3.04 -2.98 -10.44
N SER A 27 2.25 -4.01 -10.77
CA SER A 27 0.83 -4.05 -10.41
C SER A 27 0.64 -4.06 -8.90
N THR A 28 1.42 -4.87 -8.18
CA THR A 28 1.36 -4.95 -6.71
C THR A 28 1.72 -3.62 -6.04
N VAL A 29 2.75 -2.93 -6.53
CA VAL A 29 3.13 -1.61 -6.02
C VAL A 29 2.04 -0.56 -6.29
N ALA A 30 1.41 -0.60 -7.46
CA ALA A 30 0.32 0.31 -7.79
C ALA A 30 -0.91 0.07 -6.89
N GLU A 31 -1.29 -1.18 -6.66
CA GLU A 31 -2.42 -1.55 -5.79
C GLU A 31 -2.19 -1.15 -4.34
N THR A 32 -0.97 -1.36 -3.82
CA THR A 32 -0.61 -0.98 -2.45
C THR A 32 -0.62 0.54 -2.26
N ALA A 33 -0.16 1.31 -3.24
CA ALA A 33 -0.23 2.76 -3.22
C ALA A 33 -1.69 3.28 -3.17
N VAL A 34 -2.58 2.70 -3.98
CA VAL A 34 -4.01 3.05 -3.98
C VAL A 34 -4.67 2.69 -2.65
N ALA A 35 -4.36 1.51 -2.09
CA ALA A 35 -4.89 1.09 -0.79
C ALA A 35 -4.43 2.01 0.35
N GLN A 36 -3.17 2.45 0.32
CA GLN A 36 -2.61 3.37 1.31
C GLN A 36 -3.26 4.76 1.22
N GLU A 37 -3.51 5.27 0.01
CA GLU A 37 -4.18 6.56 -0.17
C GLU A 37 -5.64 6.52 0.32
N ARG A 38 -6.37 5.42 0.07
CA ARG A 38 -7.72 5.21 0.62
C ARG A 38 -7.73 5.17 2.15
N ARG A 39 -6.73 4.54 2.78
CA ARG A 39 -6.60 4.55 4.25
C ARG A 39 -6.30 5.94 4.79
N ARG A 40 -5.40 6.69 4.15
CA ARG A 40 -5.02 8.04 4.58
C ARG A 40 -6.19 9.02 4.50
N THR A 41 -6.94 8.97 3.40
CA THR A 41 -8.14 9.80 3.22
C THR A 41 -9.22 9.43 4.23
N SER A 42 -9.49 8.13 4.45
CA SER A 42 -10.44 7.67 5.46
C SER A 42 -10.08 8.14 6.88
N LEU A 43 -8.81 7.99 7.29
CA LEU A 43 -8.34 8.44 8.60
C LEU A 43 -8.43 9.96 8.78
N ARG A 44 -8.14 10.74 7.73
CA ARG A 44 -8.31 12.20 7.76
C ARG A 44 -9.78 12.59 7.95
N THR A 45 -10.69 11.97 7.22
CA THR A 45 -12.13 12.23 7.34
C THR A 45 -12.64 11.86 8.73
N ALA A 46 -12.26 10.69 9.25
CA ALA A 46 -12.62 10.25 10.59
C ALA A 46 -12.09 11.21 11.67
N GLY A 47 -10.84 11.70 11.52
CA GLY A 47 -10.25 12.69 12.43
C GLY A 47 -11.00 14.02 12.43
N ILE A 48 -11.39 14.53 11.25
CA ILE A 48 -12.16 15.77 11.12
C ILE A 48 -13.54 15.64 11.77
N VAL A 49 -14.26 14.55 11.48
CA VAL A 49 -15.59 14.31 12.06
C VAL A 49 -15.51 14.19 13.58
N GLY A 50 -14.52 13.45 14.10
CA GLY A 50 -14.30 13.32 15.54
C GLY A 50 -14.02 14.67 16.21
N ALA A 51 -13.19 15.51 15.59
CA ALA A 51 -12.87 16.84 16.13
C ALA A 51 -14.08 17.79 16.17
N VAL A 52 -14.95 17.74 15.16
CA VAL A 52 -16.17 18.56 15.14
C VAL A 52 -17.15 18.10 16.22
N VAL A 53 -17.35 16.79 16.36
CA VAL A 53 -18.26 16.23 17.37
C VAL A 53 -17.79 16.57 18.79
N THR A 54 -16.50 16.42 19.09
CA THR A 54 -15.95 16.78 20.40
C THR A 54 -16.05 18.28 20.66
N ALA A 55 -15.77 19.13 19.67
CA ALA A 55 -15.93 20.58 19.82
C ALA A 55 -17.39 20.96 20.12
N CYS A 56 -18.35 20.39 19.41
CA CYS A 56 -19.78 20.62 19.67
C CYS A 56 -20.21 20.14 21.06
N ALA A 57 -19.73 18.97 21.50
CA ALA A 57 -20.04 18.44 22.82
C ALA A 57 -19.46 19.32 23.95
N VAL A 58 -18.24 19.84 23.78
CA VAL A 58 -17.60 20.74 24.75
C VAL A 58 -18.35 22.06 24.84
N VAL A 59 -18.69 22.68 23.69
CA VAL A 59 -19.44 23.95 23.67
C VAL A 59 -20.84 23.74 24.25
N GLY A 60 -21.56 22.69 23.84
CA GLY A 60 -22.88 22.38 24.37
C GLY A 60 -22.88 22.09 25.88
N GLY A 61 -21.87 21.35 26.36
CA GLY A 61 -21.70 21.08 27.80
C GLY A 61 -21.38 22.33 28.61
N LEU A 62 -20.53 23.23 28.09
CA LEU A 62 -20.23 24.51 28.74
C LEU A 62 -21.46 25.43 28.81
N VAL A 63 -22.25 25.50 27.74
CA VAL A 63 -23.50 26.28 27.72
C VAL A 63 -24.51 25.70 28.71
N ALA A 64 -24.66 24.39 28.78
CA ALA A 64 -25.56 23.73 29.73
C ALA A 64 -25.12 23.89 31.21
N LEU A 65 -23.83 24.08 31.46
CA LEU A 65 -23.28 24.34 32.80
C LEU A 65 -23.44 25.80 33.25
N LEU A 66 -23.52 26.73 32.31
CA LEU A 66 -23.63 28.18 32.55
C LEU A 66 -25.08 28.70 32.53
N ALA A 67 -26.02 27.90 32.05
CA ALA A 67 -27.46 28.18 32.01
C ALA A 67 -28.16 27.67 33.28
#